data_AF-A0A660PML5-F1
#
_entry.id   AF-A0A660PML5-F1
#
_cell.length_a   1.000
_cell.length_b   1.000
_cell.length_c   1.000
_cell.angle_alpha   90.00
_cell.angle_beta   90.00
_cell.angle_gamma   90.00
#
_symmetry.space_group_name_H-M   'P 1'
#
loop_
_entity.id
_entity.type
_entity.pdbx_description
1 polymer ?
#
loop_
_entity_poly.entity_id
_entity_poly.type
_entity_poly.pdbx_seq_one_letter_code
_entity_poly.pdbx_strand_id
1 'polypeptide(L)' 'LDRQQNKTSLTAMMRMTAFPATIIATLAASGRLEKTGCIPQELAVKPSLFIPELKKRNINLIIK' A
#
# COMPACT_ATOMS: atom_id res chain seq x y z
N LEU A 1 -8.65 -12.48 11.83
CA LEU A 1 -8.31 -13.85 11.40
C LEU A 1 -7.47 -13.74 10.13
N ASP A 2 -6.21 -14.19 10.17
CA ASP A 2 -5.33 -14.12 8.99
C ASP A 2 -5.70 -15.22 8.00
N ARG A 3 -6.46 -14.88 6.95
CA ARG A 3 -7.00 -15.87 6.00
C ARG A 3 -6.20 -15.85 4.71
N GLN A 4 -5.69 -17.00 4.32
CA GLN A 4 -5.06 -17.17 3.01
C GLN A 4 -6.09 -17.00 1.89
N GLN A 5 -5.72 -16.20 0.89
CA GLN A 5 -6.49 -16.06 -0.34
C GLN A 5 -6.13 -17.20 -1.29
N ASN A 6 -7.11 -18.03 -1.66
CA ASN A 6 -6.90 -19.19 -2.54
C ASN A 6 -6.33 -18.82 -3.91
N LYS A 7 -6.57 -17.58 -4.37
CA LYS A 7 -6.16 -17.12 -5.70
C LYS A 7 -4.69 -16.70 -5.79
N THR A 8 -4.09 -16.28 -4.68
CA THR A 8 -2.72 -15.74 -4.65
C THR A 8 -1.81 -16.53 -3.72
N SER A 9 -2.35 -17.48 -2.95
CA SER A 9 -1.66 -18.23 -1.89
C SER A 9 -1.00 -17.34 -0.82
N LEU A 10 -1.38 -16.06 -0.75
CA LEU A 10 -0.89 -15.11 0.24
C LEU A 10 -1.90 -14.96 1.38
N THR A 11 -1.41 -14.84 2.61
CA THR A 11 -2.26 -14.52 3.76
C THR A 11 -2.72 -13.06 3.74
N ALA A 12 -3.75 -12.75 4.52
CA ALA A 12 -4.25 -11.39 4.62
C ALA A 12 -3.16 -10.45 5.19
N MET A 13 -2.39 -10.92 6.17
CA MET A 13 -1.25 -10.22 6.74
C MET A 13 -0.17 -9.98 5.68
N MET A 14 0.24 -11.03 4.95
CA MET A 14 1.25 -10.90 3.88
C MET A 14 0.82 -9.87 2.82
N ARG A 15 -0.46 -9.88 2.41
CA ARG A 15 -0.98 -8.90 1.44
C ARG A 15 -0.97 -7.48 2.00
N MET A 16 -1.38 -7.32 3.27
CA MET A 16 -1.37 -6.02 3.94
C MET A 16 0.03 -5.48 4.20
N THR A 17 1.06 -6.32 4.19
CA THR A 17 2.46 -5.87 4.27
C THR A 17 3.04 -5.60 2.88
N ALA A 18 2.95 -6.57 1.98
CA ALA A 18 3.64 -6.52 0.69
C ALA A 18 3.05 -5.47 -0.26
N PHE A 19 1.73 -5.30 -0.29
CA PHE A 19 1.11 -4.39 -1.25
C PHE A 19 1.39 -2.91 -0.92
N PRO A 20 1.18 -2.43 0.32
CA PRO A 20 1.64 -1.10 0.71
C PRO A 20 3.12 -0.85 0.43
N ALA A 21 4.00 -1.77 0.84
CA ALA A 21 5.44 -1.61 0.67
C ALA A 21 5.83 -1.46 -0.80
N THR A 22 5.26 -2.29 -1.67
CA THR A 22 5.53 -2.24 -3.12
C THR A 22 5.00 -0.95 -3.77
N ILE A 23 3.82 -0.48 -3.35
CA ILE A 23 3.26 0.78 -3.86
C ILE A 23 4.18 1.95 -3.49
N ILE A 24 4.63 2.01 -2.24
CA ILE A 24 5.53 3.06 -1.76
C ILE A 24 6.87 3.00 -2.51
N ALA A 25 7.45 1.80 -2.67
CA ALA A 25 8.68 1.62 -3.43
C ALA A 25 8.53 2.08 -4.89
N THR A 26 7.38 1.81 -5.52
CA THR A 26 7.09 2.25 -6.89
C THR A 26 6.94 3.77 -6.96
N LEU A 27 6.26 4.38 -5.98
CA LEU A 27 6.12 5.84 -5.88
C LEU A 27 7.48 6.51 -5.69
N ALA A 28 8.34 5.93 -4.86
CA ALA A 28 9.72 6.38 -4.66
C ALA A 28 10.52 6.30 -5.96
N ALA A 29 10.48 5.15 -6.65
CA ALA A 29 11.19 4.96 -7.92
C ALA A 29 10.69 5.92 -9.02
N SER A 30 9.40 6.26 -9.02
CA SER A 30 8.81 7.20 -9.97
C SER A 30 9.01 8.69 -9.61
N GLY A 31 9.64 8.99 -8.48
CA GLY A 31 9.84 10.38 -8.01
C GLY A 31 8.56 11.11 -7.61
N ARG A 32 7.48 10.38 -7.26
CA ARG A 32 6.16 10.96 -6.94
C ARG A 32 5.91 11.18 -5.44
N LEU A 33 6.97 11.10 -4.62
CA LEU A 33 6.91 11.39 -3.19
C LEU A 33 6.98 12.89 -2.93
N GLU A 34 6.28 13.39 -1.91
CA GLU A 34 6.33 14.82 -1.56
C GLU A 34 7.64 15.21 -0.88
N LYS A 35 8.22 14.26 -0.15
CA LYS A 35 9.43 14.45 0.64
C LYS A 35 10.34 13.25 0.43
N THR A 36 11.64 13.51 0.40
CA THR A 36 12.68 12.50 0.23
C THR A 36 13.58 12.47 1.46
N GLY A 37 13.99 11.28 1.91
CA GLY A 37 14.83 11.09 3.09
C GLY A 37 14.30 9.99 4.01
N CYS A 38 14.86 9.88 5.21
CA CYS A 38 14.39 8.95 6.23
C CYS A 38 13.19 9.57 6.97
N ILE A 39 12.00 9.39 6.40
CA ILE A 39 10.75 9.96 6.90
C ILE A 39 9.64 8.90 6.98
N PRO A 40 8.70 9.05 7.91
CA PRO A 40 7.57 8.14 8.02
C PRO A 40 6.64 8.24 6.81
N GLN A 41 6.08 7.10 6.37
CA GLN A 41 5.24 7.01 5.17
C GLN A 41 4.02 7.95 5.20
N GLU A 42 3.47 8.22 6.38
CA GLU A 42 2.31 9.09 6.58
C GLU A 42 2.59 10.55 6.17
N LEU A 43 3.86 10.96 6.22
CA LEU A 43 4.31 12.30 5.83
C LEU A 43 4.91 12.36 4.42
N ALA A 44 5.32 11.22 3.87
CA ALA A 44 6.01 11.12 2.59
C ALA A 44 5.06 10.88 1.41
N VAL A 45 3.95 10.16 1.66
CA VAL A 45 3.07 9.63 0.64
C VAL A 45 1.71 10.29 0.70
N LYS A 46 1.26 10.89 -0.42
CA LYS A 46 -0.10 11.44 -0.52
C LYS A 46 -1.15 10.32 -0.43
N PRO A 47 -2.14 10.44 0.48
CA PRO A 47 -3.27 9.49 0.54
C PRO A 47 -4.01 9.38 -0.81
N SER A 48 -4.11 10.49 -1.55
CA SER A 48 -4.76 10.55 -2.86
C SER A 48 -4.09 9.68 -3.93
N LEU A 49 -2.81 9.35 -3.79
CA LEU A 49 -2.09 8.44 -4.70
C LEU A 49 -2.11 7.00 -4.19
N PHE A 50 -2.02 6.83 -2.87
CA PHE A 50 -1.90 5.53 -2.23
C PHE A 50 -3.22 4.75 -2.15
N ILE A 51 -4.32 5.41 -1.77
CA ILE A 51 -5.63 4.76 -1.59
C ILE A 51 -6.17 4.17 -2.91
N PRO A 52 -6.08 4.86 -4.07
CA PRO A 52 -6.49 4.26 -5.34
C PRO A 52 -5.68 3.00 -5.71
N GLU A 53 -4.38 2.98 -5.41
CA GLU A 53 -3.52 1.82 -5.67
C GLU A 53 -3.88 0.61 -4.78
N LEU A 54 -4.32 0.84 -3.55
CA LEU A 54 -4.87 -0.22 -2.70
C LEU A 54 -6.22 -0.72 -3.22
N LYS A 55 -7.09 0.18 -3.68
CA LYS A 55 -8.39 -0.17 -4.25
C LYS A 55 -8.25 -1.07 -5.48
N LYS A 56 -7.28 -0.82 -6.35
CA LYS A 56 -6.95 -1.68 -7.51
C LYS A 56 -6.59 -3.13 -7.10
N ARG A 57 -6.07 -3.32 -5.88
CA ARG A 57 -5.66 -4.63 -5.34
C ARG A 57 -6.73 -5.26 -4.45
N ASN A 58 -7.98 -4.78 -4.54
CA ASN A 58 -9.13 -5.22 -3.75
C ASN A 58 -8.92 -5.04 -2.24
N ILE A 59 -8.21 -3.99 -1.82
CA ILE A 59 -8.14 -3.55 -0.43
C ILE A 59 -8.97 -2.28 -0.31
N ASN A 60 -10.21 -2.44 0.15
CA ASN A 60 -11.17 -1.33 0.26
C ASN A 60 -11.24 -0.87 1.71
N LEU A 61 -10.92 0.39 1.94
CA LEU A 61 -11.10 1.06 3.23
C LEU A 61 -12.51 1.66 3.28
N ILE A 62 -13.29 1.28 4.29
CA ILE A 62 -14.63 1.81 4.53
C ILE A 62 -14.52 2.71 5.75
N ILE A 63 -14.78 4.01 5.57
CA ILE A 63 -14.89 4.97 6.66
C ILE A 63 -16.36 5.01 7.05
N LYS A 64 -16.65 4.76 8.34
CA LYS A 64 -17.98 4.91 8.93
C LYS A 64 -18.07 6.24 9.65
#